data_AF-A0A359H031-F1
#
_entry.id   AF-A0A359H031-F1
#
_cell.length_a   1.000
_cell.length_b   1.000
_cell.length_c   1.000
_cell.angle_alpha   90.00
_cell.angle_beta   90.00
_cell.angle_gamma   90.00
#
_symmetry.space_group_name_H-M   'P 1'
#
loop_
_entity.id
_entity.type
_entity.pdbx_description
1 polymer ?
#
loop_
_entity_poly.entity_id
_entity_poly.type
_entity_poly.pdbx_seq_one_letter_code
_entity_poly.pdbx_strand_id
1 'polypeptide(L)'
;MGTILVTSSILLTFASGYTTFCGLLEYVQTFIAVLVTIGIQGLLFASSWRLGAGLLQNFKISVIFIFFITMIVSVFFSYSDLLNKMFSPEDRRRLQIERATEQASNIIYDVRLKIEDELNQTTSSIKSDFEKYNQEQNIAIKKSLTVLNDDINKTESKYKEFERLFKREVENGGTSISANQISKPGYGNISKDYENKYQTIYDSEYLPKKRDVEHLEKIIANNIFLANSVKNSHNTLLSENIRKYRENIDQYGLKLKSDFEITNVGFPSNINNNINYIIRLNEFNLLQKEECNIKTSFDLSVVKHTLNECVSLAPIEPPEQKREILHKINKIGLSDGDKVHYFLLSINELTQKNILAFGALFIALSMDGLILFCGILASRPESYLNMKSVDDLIEVQEQALQTVFEIKFDETFLKGINSRYIRHLINILSNCVPDMELAYQGIPVVMRRETIESMNLGRELGTLIALKLAEIVNDGKDVGLRTRFIIWASDQITSYLEKEENLSSFHKTFAKEANA
;
A
#
# COMPACT_ATOMS: atom_id res chain seq x y z
N MET A 1 -42.30 -23.78 13.92
CA MET A 1 -40.91 -23.48 13.47
C MET A 1 -40.32 -22.33 14.29
N GLY A 2 -41.15 -21.43 14.80
CA GLY A 2 -40.71 -20.28 15.60
C GLY A 2 -39.94 -20.64 16.88
N THR A 3 -40.30 -21.71 17.59
CA THR A 3 -39.65 -22.08 18.86
C THR A 3 -38.16 -22.42 18.71
N ILE A 4 -37.78 -23.10 17.64
CA ILE A 4 -36.37 -23.44 17.36
C ILE A 4 -35.58 -22.16 17.03
N LEU A 5 -36.13 -21.29 16.18
CA LEU A 5 -35.47 -20.03 15.79
C LEU A 5 -35.30 -19.07 16.97
N VAL A 6 -36.30 -18.98 17.85
CA VAL A 6 -36.21 -18.19 19.09
C VAL A 6 -35.14 -18.74 20.01
N THR A 7 -35.12 -20.06 20.22
CA THR A 7 -34.12 -20.70 21.08
C THR A 7 -32.70 -20.53 20.53
N SER A 8 -32.52 -20.71 19.22
CA SER A 8 -31.23 -20.47 18.55
C SER A 8 -30.79 -19.01 18.64
N SER A 9 -31.71 -18.06 18.48
CA SER A 9 -31.42 -16.62 18.63
C SER A 9 -30.91 -16.32 20.04
N ILE A 10 -31.58 -16.83 21.07
CA ILE A 10 -31.16 -16.66 22.48
C ILE A 10 -29.77 -17.25 22.72
N LEU A 11 -29.51 -18.47 22.24
CA LEU A 11 -28.20 -19.12 22.39
C LEU A 11 -27.09 -18.34 21.67
N LEU A 12 -27.36 -17.83 20.46
CA LEU A 12 -26.42 -16.99 19.72
C LEU A 12 -26.17 -15.65 20.41
N THR A 13 -27.19 -15.02 20.99
CA THR A 13 -27.04 -13.80 21.80
C THR A 13 -26.17 -14.04 23.03
N PHE A 14 -26.29 -15.20 23.70
CA PHE A 14 -25.38 -15.56 24.79
C PHE A 14 -23.95 -15.82 24.30
N ALA A 15 -23.78 -16.50 23.18
CA ALA A 15 -22.47 -16.76 22.60
C ALA A 15 -21.75 -15.47 22.17
N SER A 16 -22.43 -14.60 21.40
CA SER A 16 -21.93 -13.27 21.01
C SER A 16 -21.72 -12.37 22.23
N GLY A 17 -22.63 -12.44 23.21
CA GLY A 17 -22.50 -11.73 24.48
C GLY A 17 -21.25 -12.14 25.26
N TYR A 18 -20.94 -13.43 25.31
CA TYR A 18 -19.75 -13.93 26.02
C TYR A 18 -18.45 -13.41 25.39
N THR A 19 -18.31 -13.45 24.06
CA THR A 19 -17.11 -12.94 23.38
C THR A 19 -17.02 -11.41 23.46
N THR A 20 -18.14 -10.70 23.33
CA THR A 20 -18.22 -9.26 23.55
C THR A 20 -17.79 -8.88 24.96
N PHE A 21 -18.28 -9.61 25.98
CA PHE A 21 -17.91 -9.40 27.38
C PHE A 21 -16.42 -9.62 27.63
N CYS A 22 -15.86 -10.73 27.13
CA CYS A 22 -14.44 -11.02 27.27
C CYS A 22 -13.58 -9.93 26.62
N GLY A 23 -13.95 -9.46 25.44
CA GLY A 23 -13.25 -8.35 24.79
C GLY A 23 -13.37 -7.04 25.55
N LEU A 24 -14.53 -6.77 26.16
CA LEU A 24 -14.76 -5.54 26.92
C LEU A 24 -14.01 -5.52 28.27
N LEU A 25 -13.78 -6.68 28.89
CA LEU A 25 -13.00 -6.82 30.12
C LEU A 25 -11.56 -6.31 29.99
N GLU A 26 -11.01 -6.25 28.77
CA GLU A 26 -9.69 -5.67 28.52
C GLU A 26 -9.67 -4.14 28.70
N TYR A 27 -10.84 -3.48 28.68
CA TYR A 27 -10.96 -2.02 28.68
C TYR A 27 -11.64 -1.44 29.91
N VAL A 28 -12.60 -2.14 30.50
CA VAL A 28 -13.39 -1.62 31.63
C VAL A 28 -13.50 -2.62 32.78
N GLN A 29 -13.85 -2.11 33.96
CA GLN A 29 -14.08 -2.96 35.14
C GLN A 29 -15.19 -3.98 34.88
N THR A 30 -15.04 -5.17 35.47
CA THR A 30 -15.94 -6.32 35.26
C THR A 30 -17.42 -5.98 35.35
N PHE A 31 -17.82 -5.20 36.36
CA PHE A 31 -19.22 -4.84 36.55
C PHE A 31 -19.78 -3.97 35.41
N ILE A 32 -19.00 -2.96 34.98
CA ILE A 32 -19.37 -2.11 33.84
C ILE A 32 -19.43 -2.95 32.57
N ALA A 33 -18.52 -3.92 32.43
CA ALA A 33 -18.52 -4.79 31.28
C ALA A 33 -19.79 -5.62 31.15
N VAL A 34 -20.24 -6.24 32.25
CA VAL A 34 -21.50 -6.98 32.27
C VAL A 34 -22.68 -6.10 31.85
N LEU A 35 -22.79 -4.88 32.42
CA LEU A 35 -23.89 -3.97 32.11
C LEU A 35 -23.88 -3.53 30.64
N VAL A 36 -22.72 -3.16 30.10
CA VAL A 36 -22.58 -2.73 28.70
C VAL A 36 -22.88 -3.89 27.76
N THR A 37 -22.39 -5.10 28.03
CA THR A 37 -22.70 -6.28 27.23
C THR A 37 -24.19 -6.58 27.21
N ILE A 38 -24.87 -6.56 28.37
CA ILE A 38 -26.33 -6.75 28.45
C ILE A 38 -27.05 -5.67 27.62
N GLY A 39 -26.59 -4.42 27.69
CA GLY A 39 -27.14 -3.33 26.89
C GLY A 39 -26.99 -3.54 25.39
N ILE A 40 -25.78 -3.88 24.93
CA ILE A 40 -25.48 -4.13 23.50
C ILE A 40 -26.29 -5.32 22.98
N GLN A 41 -26.25 -6.45 23.67
CA GLN A 41 -26.90 -7.69 23.24
C GLN A 41 -28.43 -7.60 23.32
N GLY A 42 -28.95 -6.94 24.36
CA GLY A 42 -30.37 -6.65 24.50
C GLY A 42 -30.90 -5.76 23.37
N LEU A 43 -30.15 -4.70 23.01
CA LEU A 43 -30.48 -3.84 21.88
C LEU A 43 -30.39 -4.58 20.54
N LEU A 44 -29.35 -5.40 20.33
CA LEU A 44 -29.20 -6.22 19.12
C LEU A 44 -30.37 -7.19 18.93
N PHE A 45 -30.74 -7.92 19.99
CA PHE A 45 -31.87 -8.84 19.95
C PHE A 45 -33.21 -8.13 19.76
N ALA A 46 -33.46 -7.05 20.50
CA ALA A 46 -34.71 -6.30 20.40
C ALA A 46 -34.87 -5.63 19.04
N SER A 47 -33.79 -5.05 18.49
CA SER A 47 -33.81 -4.43 17.18
C SER A 47 -33.91 -5.46 16.06
N SER A 48 -33.26 -6.62 16.14
CA SER A 48 -33.42 -7.69 15.15
C SER A 48 -34.85 -8.21 15.08
N TRP A 49 -35.47 -8.45 16.24
CA TRP A 49 -36.87 -8.86 16.31
C TRP A 49 -37.81 -7.81 15.74
N ARG A 50 -37.59 -6.54 16.09
CA ARG A 50 -38.41 -5.42 15.61
C ARG A 50 -38.26 -5.18 14.12
N LEU A 51 -37.05 -5.36 13.55
CA LEU A 51 -36.82 -5.34 12.12
C LEU A 51 -37.59 -6.44 11.41
N GLY A 52 -37.56 -7.64 11.98
CA GLY A 52 -38.31 -8.77 11.48
C GLY A 52 -39.82 -8.51 11.43
N ALA A 53 -40.40 -7.99 12.51
CA ALA A 53 -41.83 -7.64 12.55
C ALA A 53 -42.16 -6.47 11.61
N GLY A 54 -41.28 -5.47 11.53
CA GLY A 54 -41.47 -4.27 10.72
C GLY A 54 -41.45 -4.49 9.21
N LEU A 55 -40.86 -5.59 8.72
CA LEU A 55 -40.86 -5.96 7.30
C LEU A 55 -42.26 -6.19 6.72
N LEU A 56 -43.28 -6.42 7.56
CA LEU A 56 -44.65 -6.70 7.10
C LEU A 56 -45.58 -5.48 7.14
N GLN A 57 -45.37 -4.55 8.07
CA GLN A 57 -46.37 -3.50 8.33
C GLN A 57 -45.85 -2.07 8.25
N ASN A 58 -44.56 -1.78 8.53
CA ASN A 58 -43.96 -0.44 8.39
C ASN A 58 -42.46 -0.45 8.72
N PHE A 59 -41.60 -0.38 7.70
CA PHE A 59 -40.15 -0.46 7.84
C PHE A 59 -39.56 0.87 8.37
N LYS A 60 -39.09 0.88 9.62
CA LYS A 60 -38.48 2.08 10.24
C LYS A 60 -36.96 2.05 10.11
N ILE A 61 -36.42 2.96 9.28
CA ILE A 61 -34.97 3.13 9.05
C ILE A 61 -34.19 3.33 10.36
N SER A 62 -34.77 4.01 11.36
CA SER A 62 -34.11 4.23 12.65
C SER A 62 -33.72 2.96 13.39
N VAL A 63 -34.51 1.88 13.28
CA VAL A 63 -34.22 0.60 13.94
C VAL A 63 -33.02 -0.11 13.30
N ILE A 64 -32.85 0.05 11.98
CA ILE A 64 -31.69 -0.47 11.23
C ILE A 64 -30.41 0.20 11.70
N PHE A 65 -30.42 1.53 11.81
CA PHE A 65 -29.26 2.27 12.30
C PHE A 65 -28.87 1.85 13.71
N ILE A 66 -29.85 1.69 14.61
CA ILE A 66 -29.60 1.18 15.97
C ILE A 66 -28.93 -0.20 15.89
N PHE A 67 -29.50 -1.13 15.10
CA PHE A 67 -28.95 -2.47 14.93
C PHE A 67 -27.50 -2.43 14.43
N PHE A 68 -27.20 -1.68 13.37
CA PHE A 68 -25.85 -1.62 12.79
C PHE A 68 -24.84 -1.00 13.76
N ILE A 69 -25.20 0.07 14.48
CA ILE A 69 -24.28 0.67 15.45
C ILE A 69 -23.97 -0.32 16.57
N THR A 70 -24.99 -0.99 17.11
CA THR A 70 -24.78 -1.99 18.17
C THR A 70 -24.02 -3.22 17.67
N MET A 71 -24.24 -3.61 16.40
CA MET A 71 -23.52 -4.70 15.75
C MET A 71 -22.05 -4.34 15.58
N ILE A 72 -21.72 -3.15 15.09
CA ILE A 72 -20.32 -2.72 14.92
C ILE A 72 -19.58 -2.76 16.27
N VAL A 73 -20.21 -2.27 17.33
CA VAL A 73 -19.62 -2.27 18.68
C VAL A 73 -19.44 -3.71 19.20
N SER A 74 -20.46 -4.56 19.05
CA SER A 74 -20.41 -5.99 19.43
C SER A 74 -19.31 -6.75 18.68
N VAL A 75 -19.33 -6.67 17.34
CA VAL A 75 -18.33 -7.27 16.45
C VAL A 75 -16.92 -6.81 16.82
N PHE A 76 -16.75 -5.52 17.11
CA PHE A 76 -15.45 -4.97 17.47
C PHE A 76 -14.86 -5.62 18.73
N PHE A 77 -15.61 -5.71 19.83
CA PHE A 77 -15.12 -6.33 21.06
C PHE A 77 -14.97 -7.85 20.93
N SER A 78 -15.92 -8.50 20.26
CA SER A 78 -15.84 -9.94 19.95
C SER A 78 -14.60 -10.27 19.10
N TYR A 79 -14.28 -9.41 18.12
CA TYR A 79 -13.08 -9.52 17.29
C TYR A 79 -11.80 -9.36 18.12
N SER A 80 -11.72 -8.38 19.03
CA SER A 80 -10.55 -8.19 19.91
C SER A 80 -10.24 -9.45 20.73
N ASP A 81 -11.26 -10.05 21.36
CA ASP A 81 -11.12 -11.27 22.15
C ASP A 81 -10.72 -12.49 21.29
N LEU A 82 -11.41 -12.70 20.16
CA LEU A 82 -11.11 -13.80 19.25
C LEU A 82 -9.68 -13.70 18.70
N LEU A 83 -9.25 -12.49 18.34
CA LEU A 83 -7.89 -12.23 17.88
C LEU A 83 -6.87 -12.56 18.97
N ASN A 84 -7.10 -12.12 20.21
CA ASN A 84 -6.18 -12.40 21.32
C ASN A 84 -6.06 -13.90 21.62
N LYS A 85 -7.14 -14.68 21.45
CA LYS A 85 -7.12 -16.14 21.59
C LYS A 85 -6.43 -16.84 20.42
N MET A 86 -6.57 -16.34 19.20
CA MET A 86 -5.93 -16.91 18.02
C MET A 86 -4.44 -16.55 17.93
N PHE A 87 -4.04 -15.38 18.44
CA PHE A 87 -2.66 -14.92 18.44
C PHE A 87 -2.00 -15.13 19.79
N SER A 88 -1.25 -16.24 19.90
CA SER A 88 -0.42 -16.46 21.08
C SER A 88 0.54 -15.27 21.29
N PRO A 89 0.87 -14.91 22.55
CA PRO A 89 1.86 -13.87 22.82
C PRO A 89 3.21 -14.12 22.12
N GLU A 90 3.58 -15.39 21.92
CA GLU A 90 4.81 -15.78 21.22
C GLU A 90 4.74 -15.50 19.71
N ASP A 91 3.62 -15.85 19.06
CA ASP A 91 3.40 -15.55 17.64
C ASP A 91 3.40 -14.05 17.38
N ARG A 92 2.84 -13.26 18.32
CA ARG A 92 2.90 -11.80 18.27
C ARG A 92 4.34 -11.31 18.32
N ARG A 93 5.12 -11.73 19.31
CA ARG A 93 6.54 -11.32 19.40
C ARG A 93 7.32 -11.69 18.15
N ARG A 94 7.08 -12.89 17.60
CA ARG A 94 7.73 -13.34 16.36
C ARG A 94 7.38 -12.43 15.18
N LEU A 95 6.09 -12.13 14.96
CA LEU A 95 5.65 -11.21 13.92
C LEU A 95 6.18 -9.79 14.11
N GLN A 96 6.25 -9.31 15.36
CA GLN A 96 6.82 -8.01 15.69
C GLN A 96 8.30 -7.93 15.33
N ILE A 97 9.07 -8.97 15.67
CA ILE A 97 10.49 -9.08 15.30
C ILE A 97 10.61 -9.14 13.78
N GLU A 98 9.82 -9.95 13.10
CA GLU A 98 9.82 -10.07 11.64
C GLU A 98 9.58 -8.70 10.98
N ARG A 99 8.54 -7.97 11.39
CA ARG A 99 8.26 -6.60 10.92
C ARG A 99 9.41 -5.64 11.21
N ALA A 100 9.96 -5.69 12.42
CA ALA A 100 11.08 -4.85 12.80
C ALA A 100 12.32 -5.14 11.95
N THR A 101 12.58 -6.42 11.65
CA THR A 101 13.68 -6.83 10.78
C THR A 101 13.46 -6.42 9.32
N GLU A 102 12.22 -6.45 8.83
CA GLU A 102 11.87 -5.95 7.49
C GLU A 102 12.04 -4.43 7.40
N GLN A 103 11.48 -3.68 8.36
CA GLN A 103 11.65 -2.23 8.46
C GLN A 103 13.14 -1.85 8.58
N ALA A 104 13.89 -2.57 9.40
CA ALA A 104 15.33 -2.39 9.54
C ALA A 104 16.06 -2.64 8.22
N SER A 105 15.69 -3.70 7.49
CA SER A 105 16.27 -4.03 6.19
C SER A 105 16.00 -2.92 5.16
N ASN A 106 14.79 -2.36 5.16
CA ASN A 106 14.45 -1.23 4.30
C ASN A 106 15.25 0.03 4.65
N ILE A 107 15.43 0.34 5.94
CA ILE A 107 16.28 1.46 6.37
C ILE A 107 17.73 1.26 5.95
N ILE A 108 18.29 0.05 6.14
CA ILE A 108 19.66 -0.28 5.71
C ILE A 108 19.81 -0.12 4.20
N TYR A 109 18.81 -0.56 3.44
CA TYR A 109 18.79 -0.42 1.99
C TYR A 109 18.76 1.06 1.56
N ASP A 110 17.92 1.88 2.18
CA ASP A 110 17.86 3.32 1.92
C ASP A 110 19.19 4.02 2.25
N VAL A 111 19.81 3.68 3.39
CA VAL A 111 21.12 4.20 3.78
C VAL A 111 22.17 3.80 2.75
N ARG A 112 22.15 2.55 2.28
CA ARG A 112 23.09 2.06 1.27
C ARG A 112 22.93 2.79 -0.05
N LEU A 113 21.71 2.94 -0.56
CA LEU A 113 21.44 3.67 -1.80
C LEU A 113 21.94 5.11 -1.72
N LYS A 114 21.73 5.76 -0.56
CA LYS A 114 22.18 7.13 -0.34
C LYS A 114 23.70 7.26 -0.31
N ILE A 115 24.39 6.34 0.36
CA ILE A 115 25.85 6.28 0.38
C ILE A 115 26.40 6.02 -1.02
N GLU A 116 25.76 5.16 -1.81
CA GLU A 116 26.16 4.90 -3.19
C GLU A 116 25.98 6.13 -4.08
N ASP A 117 24.90 6.89 -3.90
CA ASP A 117 24.66 8.15 -4.60
C ASP A 117 25.71 9.22 -4.23
N GLU A 118 25.96 9.43 -2.93
CA GLU A 118 27.00 10.36 -2.45
C GLU A 118 28.40 9.94 -2.93
N LEU A 119 28.70 8.64 -2.97
CA LEU A 119 29.95 8.11 -3.50
C LEU A 119 30.10 8.41 -4.99
N ASN A 120 29.04 8.22 -5.78
CA ASN A 120 29.01 8.52 -7.21
C ASN A 120 29.18 10.02 -7.47
N GLN A 121 28.48 10.86 -6.70
CA GLN A 121 28.55 12.31 -6.81
C GLN A 121 29.94 12.82 -6.44
N THR A 122 30.49 12.37 -5.30
CA THR A 122 31.84 12.76 -4.84
C THR A 122 32.90 12.28 -5.82
N THR A 123 32.79 11.05 -6.33
CA THR A 123 33.70 10.52 -7.35
C THR A 123 33.70 11.38 -8.60
N SER A 124 32.51 11.79 -9.06
CA SER A 124 32.38 12.66 -10.24
C SER A 124 33.01 14.03 -10.00
N SER A 125 32.82 14.62 -8.81
CA SER A 125 33.46 15.88 -8.43
C SER A 125 34.98 15.75 -8.38
N ILE A 126 35.51 14.68 -7.78
CA ILE A 126 36.97 14.44 -7.75
C ILE A 126 37.52 14.30 -9.15
N LYS A 127 36.85 13.54 -10.04
CA LYS A 127 37.31 13.38 -11.42
C LYS A 127 37.40 14.74 -12.12
N SER A 128 36.40 15.60 -11.94
CA SER A 128 36.41 16.95 -12.52
C SER A 128 37.52 17.84 -11.93
N ASP A 129 37.64 17.90 -10.61
CA ASP A 129 38.67 18.69 -9.91
C ASP A 129 40.07 18.22 -10.28
N PHE A 130 40.26 16.91 -10.38
CA PHE A 130 41.51 16.29 -10.74
C PHE A 130 41.87 16.55 -12.21
N GLU A 131 40.90 16.47 -13.14
CA GLU A 131 41.12 16.84 -14.54
C GLU A 131 41.57 18.29 -14.67
N LYS A 132 40.93 19.21 -13.93
CA LYS A 132 41.31 20.63 -13.92
C LYS A 132 42.73 20.82 -13.35
N TYR A 133 43.03 20.23 -12.19
CA TYR A 133 44.36 20.27 -11.60
C TYR A 133 45.44 19.72 -12.54
N ASN A 134 45.18 18.58 -13.18
CA ASN A 134 46.10 17.98 -14.14
C ASN A 134 46.31 18.86 -15.39
N GLN A 135 45.27 19.55 -15.87
CA GLN A 135 45.41 20.53 -16.95
C GLN A 135 46.31 21.70 -16.55
N GLU A 136 46.11 22.27 -15.36
CA GLU A 136 46.92 23.36 -14.82
C GLU A 136 48.39 22.95 -14.66
N GLN A 137 48.65 21.76 -14.11
CA GLN A 137 50.00 21.19 -14.00
C GLN A 137 50.66 20.98 -15.37
N ASN A 138 49.94 20.41 -16.33
CA ASN A 138 50.47 20.20 -17.67
C ASN A 138 50.81 21.53 -18.39
N ILE A 139 50.04 22.59 -18.16
CA ILE A 139 50.35 23.93 -18.70
C ILE A 139 51.63 24.47 -18.06
N ALA A 140 51.78 24.36 -16.74
CA ALA A 140 52.97 24.82 -16.02
C ALA A 140 54.24 24.05 -16.43
N ILE A 141 54.14 22.72 -16.58
CA ILE A 141 55.25 21.89 -17.03
C ILE A 141 55.62 22.21 -18.49
N LYS A 142 54.64 22.32 -19.40
CA LYS A 142 54.90 22.70 -20.80
C LYS A 142 55.61 24.04 -20.91
N LYS A 143 55.18 25.03 -20.13
CA LYS A 143 55.85 26.35 -20.07
C LYS A 143 57.30 26.21 -19.62
N SER A 144 57.57 25.41 -18.60
CA SER A 144 58.93 25.16 -18.09
C SER A 144 59.80 24.42 -19.12
N LEU A 145 59.22 23.42 -19.81
CA LEU A 145 59.88 22.68 -20.88
C LEU A 145 60.23 23.58 -22.07
N THR A 146 59.35 24.52 -22.45
CA THR A 146 59.65 25.50 -23.50
C THR A 146 60.86 26.36 -23.11
N VAL A 147 60.92 26.87 -21.88
CA VAL A 147 62.06 27.69 -21.43
C VAL A 147 63.35 26.86 -21.39
N LEU A 148 63.28 25.62 -20.89
CA LEU A 148 64.45 24.74 -20.83
C LEU A 148 64.96 24.36 -22.22
N ASN A 149 64.05 24.07 -23.16
CA ASN A 149 64.39 23.81 -24.56
C ASN A 149 65.03 25.03 -25.23
N ASP A 150 64.52 26.24 -24.98
CA ASP A 150 65.13 27.46 -25.49
C ASP A 150 66.56 27.65 -24.95
N ASP A 151 66.78 27.35 -23.67
CA ASP A 151 68.11 27.43 -23.07
C ASP A 151 69.06 26.32 -23.54
N ILE A 152 68.54 25.12 -23.82
CA ILE A 152 69.31 24.05 -24.48
C ILE A 152 69.68 24.47 -25.89
N ASN A 153 68.75 24.99 -26.68
CA ASN A 153 69.01 25.44 -28.05
C ASN A 153 70.08 26.54 -28.09
N LYS A 154 70.05 27.49 -27.14
CA LYS A 154 71.11 28.49 -26.97
C LYS A 154 72.45 27.85 -26.61
N THR A 155 72.46 26.92 -25.66
CA THR A 155 73.68 26.22 -25.21
C THR A 155 74.27 25.36 -26.33
N GLU A 156 73.43 24.65 -27.07
CA GLU A 156 73.79 23.84 -28.24
C GLU A 156 74.37 24.70 -29.36
N SER A 157 73.79 25.89 -29.59
CA SER A 157 74.32 26.84 -30.58
C SER A 157 75.72 27.32 -30.20
N LYS A 158 75.95 27.69 -28.93
CA LYS A 158 77.29 28.04 -28.41
C LYS A 158 78.27 26.88 -28.56
N TYR A 159 77.85 25.68 -28.16
CA TYR A 159 78.63 24.46 -28.28
C TYR A 159 79.04 24.17 -29.74
N LYS A 160 78.10 24.24 -30.69
CA LYS A 160 78.36 24.04 -32.13
C LYS A 160 79.27 25.12 -32.71
N GLU A 161 79.17 26.36 -32.22
CA GLU A 161 80.08 27.43 -32.62
C GLU A 161 81.52 27.13 -32.19
N PHE A 162 81.72 26.72 -30.94
CA PHE A 162 83.04 26.31 -30.45
C PHE A 162 83.58 25.07 -31.17
N GLU A 163 82.72 24.10 -31.50
CA GLU A 163 83.11 22.93 -32.31
C GLU A 163 83.61 23.35 -33.70
N ARG A 164 82.94 24.31 -34.36
CA ARG A 164 83.37 24.84 -35.67
C ARG A 164 84.69 25.60 -35.56
N LEU A 165 84.86 26.42 -34.52
CA LEU A 165 86.12 27.15 -34.28
C LEU A 165 87.27 26.17 -34.03
N PHE A 166 87.04 25.16 -33.21
CA PHE A 166 88.00 24.08 -32.97
C PHE A 166 88.40 23.36 -34.26
N LYS A 167 87.42 22.89 -35.05
CA LYS A 167 87.67 22.21 -36.33
C LYS A 167 88.47 23.08 -37.29
N ARG A 168 88.11 24.37 -37.42
CA ARG A 168 88.82 25.32 -38.27
C ARG A 168 90.27 25.53 -37.82
N GLU A 169 90.54 25.64 -36.52
CA GLU A 169 91.91 25.78 -36.00
C GLU A 169 92.76 24.53 -36.25
N VAL A 170 92.17 23.34 -36.10
CA VAL A 170 92.83 22.07 -36.40
C VAL A 170 93.13 21.95 -37.90
N GLU A 171 92.17 22.28 -38.77
CA GLU A 171 92.32 22.27 -40.23
C GLU A 171 93.37 23.27 -40.72
N ASN A 172 93.45 24.45 -40.09
CA ASN A 172 94.42 25.51 -40.44
C ASN A 172 95.84 25.27 -39.88
N GLY A 173 96.11 24.10 -39.30
CA GLY A 173 97.45 23.72 -38.85
C GLY A 173 97.79 24.18 -37.43
N GLY A 174 96.92 24.95 -36.78
CA GLY A 174 97.19 25.67 -35.54
C GLY A 174 98.30 26.72 -35.70
N THR A 175 98.17 27.87 -35.04
CA THR A 175 99.28 28.84 -34.94
C THR A 175 100.40 28.25 -34.07
N SER A 176 101.29 27.46 -34.68
CA SER A 176 102.47 26.90 -34.03
C SER A 176 103.59 27.95 -33.97
N ILE A 177 103.53 28.82 -32.97
CA ILE A 177 104.72 29.60 -32.56
C ILE A 177 105.32 28.89 -31.33
N SER A 178 106.06 27.82 -31.59
CA SER A 178 107.03 27.24 -30.65
C SER A 178 108.06 26.49 -31.47
N ALA A 179 109.16 27.16 -31.77
CA ALA A 179 110.16 26.73 -32.74
C ALA A 179 111.01 25.50 -32.31
N ASN A 180 110.66 24.76 -31.24
CA ASN A 180 111.56 23.74 -30.69
C ASN A 180 110.94 22.42 -30.22
N GLN A 181 109.68 22.11 -30.59
CA GLN A 181 109.14 20.76 -30.36
C GLN A 181 108.43 20.25 -31.61
N ILE A 182 108.85 19.07 -32.08
CA ILE A 182 108.21 18.30 -33.16
C ILE A 182 106.87 17.78 -32.63
N SER A 183 105.91 18.67 -32.43
CA SER A 183 104.50 18.32 -32.26
C SER A 183 103.87 18.13 -33.63
N LYS A 184 103.01 17.13 -33.77
CA LYS A 184 102.25 16.84 -35.00
C LYS A 184 101.69 18.15 -35.61
N PRO A 185 101.80 18.35 -36.94
CA PRO A 185 101.17 19.50 -37.59
C PRO A 185 99.65 19.43 -37.34
N GLY A 186 99.04 20.53 -36.88
CA GLY A 186 97.58 20.62 -36.74
C GLY A 186 97.01 20.77 -35.33
N TYR A 187 97.82 20.88 -34.26
CA TYR A 187 97.27 20.98 -32.89
C TYR A 187 98.03 21.97 -31.99
N GLY A 188 97.74 23.27 -32.14
CA GLY A 188 98.33 24.34 -31.35
C GLY A 188 97.63 24.61 -30.01
N ASN A 189 98.23 25.45 -29.16
CA ASN A 189 97.67 25.84 -27.86
C ASN A 189 96.24 26.42 -27.97
N ILE A 190 95.94 27.12 -29.07
CA ILE A 190 94.61 27.68 -29.34
C ILE A 190 93.58 26.56 -29.59
N SER A 191 93.92 25.54 -30.39
CA SER A 191 93.03 24.40 -30.61
C SER A 191 92.73 23.64 -29.31
N LYS A 192 93.72 23.52 -28.42
CA LYS A 192 93.55 22.90 -27.10
C LYS A 192 92.66 23.74 -26.16
N ASP A 193 92.76 25.07 -26.20
CA ASP A 193 91.87 25.96 -25.45
C ASP A 193 90.42 25.83 -25.95
N TYR A 194 90.22 25.77 -27.28
CA TYR A 194 88.89 25.53 -27.85
C TYR A 194 88.34 24.14 -27.53
N GLU A 195 89.17 23.08 -27.56
CA GLU A 195 88.77 21.74 -27.12
C GLU A 195 88.33 21.74 -25.66
N ASN A 196 89.11 22.34 -24.76
CA ASN A 196 88.78 22.43 -23.34
C ASN A 196 87.47 23.22 -23.10
N LYS A 197 87.27 24.35 -23.79
CA LYS A 197 86.04 25.15 -23.69
C LYS A 197 84.84 24.41 -24.24
N TYR A 198 84.99 23.78 -25.40
CA TYR A 198 83.99 22.92 -26.02
C TYR A 198 83.56 21.80 -25.05
N GLN A 199 84.53 21.09 -24.48
CA GLN A 199 84.27 19.96 -23.59
C GLN A 199 83.63 20.43 -22.28
N THR A 200 84.08 21.56 -21.74
CA THR A 200 83.49 22.17 -20.55
C THR A 200 82.02 22.55 -20.79
N ILE A 201 81.70 23.23 -21.89
CA ILE A 201 80.31 23.61 -22.21
C ILE A 201 79.46 22.36 -22.46
N TYR A 202 80.00 21.35 -23.14
CA TYR A 202 79.29 20.10 -23.39
C TYR A 202 78.94 19.35 -22.10
N ASP A 203 79.95 19.07 -21.26
CA ASP A 203 79.80 18.23 -20.07
C ASP A 203 79.11 18.96 -18.91
N SER A 204 79.39 20.26 -18.73
CA SER A 204 78.88 21.02 -17.57
C SER A 204 77.58 21.79 -17.84
N GLU A 205 77.27 22.13 -19.10
CA GLU A 205 76.08 22.90 -19.43
C GLU A 205 75.08 22.14 -20.31
N TYR A 206 75.51 21.58 -21.44
CA TYR A 206 74.58 20.96 -22.40
C TYR A 206 74.03 19.62 -21.91
N LEU A 207 74.93 18.70 -21.53
CA LEU A 207 74.55 17.33 -21.16
C LEU A 207 73.63 17.27 -19.92
N PRO A 208 73.86 18.07 -18.85
CA PRO A 208 72.94 18.11 -17.72
C PRO A 208 71.55 18.62 -18.12
N LYS A 209 71.46 19.74 -18.85
CA LYS A 209 70.18 20.30 -19.30
C LYS A 209 69.41 19.32 -20.19
N LYS A 210 70.10 18.61 -21.09
CA LYS A 210 69.49 17.58 -21.92
C LYS A 210 68.90 16.43 -21.10
N ARG A 211 69.62 15.96 -20.06
CA ARG A 211 69.08 14.95 -19.13
C ARG A 211 67.88 15.48 -18.37
N ASP A 212 67.87 16.76 -18.00
CA ASP A 212 66.74 17.38 -17.31
C ASP A 212 65.48 17.41 -18.21
N VAL A 213 65.64 17.69 -19.51
CA VAL A 213 64.53 17.57 -20.48
C VAL A 213 64.03 16.14 -20.60
N GLU A 214 64.92 15.16 -20.82
CA GLU A 214 64.52 13.74 -20.94
C GLU A 214 63.81 13.25 -19.67
N HIS A 215 64.26 13.72 -18.50
CA HIS A 215 63.62 13.43 -17.22
C HIS A 215 62.23 14.07 -17.12
N LEU A 216 62.08 15.34 -17.50
CA LEU A 216 60.78 16.03 -17.53
C LEU A 216 59.79 15.40 -18.51
N GLU A 217 60.23 14.99 -19.70
CA GLU A 217 59.38 14.30 -20.68
C GLU A 217 58.86 12.96 -20.12
N LYS A 218 59.71 12.21 -19.41
CA LYS A 218 59.30 10.98 -18.74
C LYS A 218 58.27 11.23 -17.63
N ILE A 219 58.44 12.31 -16.86
CA ILE A 219 57.46 12.72 -15.83
C ILE A 219 56.12 13.07 -16.48
N ILE A 220 56.12 13.83 -17.58
CA ILE A 220 54.89 14.19 -18.32
C ILE A 220 54.17 12.92 -18.81
N ALA A 221 54.90 11.98 -19.43
CA ALA A 221 54.33 10.74 -19.93
C ALA A 221 53.68 9.92 -18.81
N ASN A 222 54.35 9.80 -17.66
CA ASN A 222 53.80 9.12 -16.48
C ASN A 222 52.57 9.84 -15.91
N ASN A 223 52.59 11.17 -15.81
CA ASN A 223 51.46 11.95 -15.32
C ASN A 223 50.23 11.81 -16.22
N ILE A 224 50.41 11.83 -17.54
CA ILE A 224 49.33 11.60 -18.52
C ILE A 224 48.76 10.19 -18.35
N PHE A 225 49.62 9.17 -18.22
CA PHE A 225 49.18 7.78 -18.03
C PHE A 225 48.34 7.61 -16.75
N LEU A 226 48.82 8.15 -15.62
CA LEU A 226 48.10 8.02 -14.36
C LEU A 226 46.81 8.85 -14.36
N ALA A 227 46.80 10.03 -14.99
CA ALA A 227 45.59 10.83 -15.10
C ALA A 227 44.50 10.12 -15.91
N ASN A 228 44.88 9.46 -17.01
CA ASN A 228 43.98 8.60 -17.76
C ASN A 228 43.48 7.40 -16.94
N SER A 229 44.35 6.84 -16.08
CA SER A 229 43.97 5.75 -15.17
C SER A 229 42.93 6.19 -14.13
N VAL A 230 43.09 7.40 -13.55
CA VAL A 230 42.10 7.98 -12.62
C VAL A 230 40.78 8.26 -13.34
N LYS A 231 40.83 8.87 -14.53
CA LYS A 231 39.64 9.16 -15.36
C LYS A 231 38.80 7.91 -15.63
N ASN A 232 39.46 6.82 -16.02
CA ASN A 232 38.81 5.58 -16.43
C ASN A 232 38.49 4.63 -15.27
N SER A 233 38.92 4.93 -14.04
CA SER A 233 38.69 4.06 -12.89
C SER A 233 37.25 4.08 -12.39
N HIS A 234 36.75 2.89 -12.02
CA HIS A 234 35.51 2.73 -11.24
C HIS A 234 35.75 3.07 -9.77
N ASN A 235 34.67 3.39 -9.04
CA ASN A 235 34.71 3.92 -7.66
C ASN A 235 35.56 3.06 -6.70
N THR A 236 35.54 1.74 -6.86
CA THR A 236 36.29 0.79 -6.02
C THR A 236 37.80 0.82 -6.25
N LEU A 237 38.26 1.22 -7.44
CA LEU A 237 39.68 1.34 -7.78
C LEU A 237 40.19 2.78 -7.71
N LEU A 238 39.28 3.74 -7.53
CA LEU A 238 39.61 5.16 -7.50
C LEU A 238 40.55 5.50 -6.34
N SER A 239 40.28 5.00 -5.13
CA SER A 239 41.14 5.27 -3.96
C SER A 239 42.55 4.71 -4.14
N GLU A 240 42.68 3.51 -4.71
CA GLU A 240 43.98 2.88 -4.94
C GLU A 240 44.77 3.58 -6.05
N ASN A 241 44.10 3.99 -7.13
CA ASN A 241 44.73 4.71 -8.24
C ASN A 241 45.14 6.13 -7.82
N ILE A 242 44.31 6.80 -7.01
CA ILE A 242 44.66 8.09 -6.42
C ILE A 242 45.84 7.95 -5.46
N ARG A 243 45.90 6.88 -4.66
CA ARG A 243 47.05 6.60 -3.79
C ARG A 243 48.34 6.40 -4.59
N LYS A 244 48.29 5.60 -5.66
CA LYS A 244 49.43 5.43 -6.59
C LYS A 244 49.84 6.72 -7.29
N TYR A 245 48.87 7.58 -7.63
CA TYR A 245 49.17 8.92 -8.17
C TYR A 245 49.88 9.80 -7.14
N ARG A 246 49.43 9.79 -5.88
CA ARG A 246 50.09 10.50 -4.78
C ARG A 246 51.52 10.03 -4.57
N GLU A 247 51.73 8.71 -4.49
CA GLU A 247 53.06 8.11 -4.32
C GLU A 247 54.00 8.52 -5.46
N ASN A 248 53.51 8.58 -6.71
CA ASN A 248 54.29 9.06 -7.84
C ASN A 248 54.62 10.56 -7.74
N ILE A 249 53.66 11.42 -7.35
CA ILE A 249 53.95 12.84 -7.12
C ILE A 249 54.98 13.01 -6.01
N ASP A 250 54.86 12.29 -4.90
CA ASP A 250 55.80 12.42 -3.79
C ASP A 250 57.20 11.89 -4.18
N GLN A 251 57.26 10.85 -5.01
CA GLN A 251 58.51 10.28 -5.52
C GLN A 251 59.21 11.16 -6.56
N TYR A 252 58.46 11.81 -7.45
CA TYR A 252 59.01 12.58 -8.58
C TYR A 252 58.94 14.11 -8.39
N GLY A 253 58.12 14.60 -7.47
CA GLY A 253 57.90 16.03 -7.19
C GLY A 253 58.99 16.67 -6.33
N LEU A 254 59.97 15.90 -5.86
CA LEU A 254 61.06 16.39 -5.02
C LEU A 254 62.38 16.45 -5.80
N LYS A 255 62.73 17.71 -6.16
CA LYS A 255 64.06 18.24 -6.53
C LYS A 255 64.43 18.25 -8.01
N LEU A 256 63.82 19.14 -8.78
CA LEU A 256 64.57 19.89 -9.80
C LEU A 256 65.23 21.08 -9.10
N LYS A 257 66.54 20.99 -8.85
CA LYS A 257 67.31 22.02 -8.17
C LYS A 257 68.18 22.75 -9.20
N SER A 258 67.58 23.68 -9.95
CA SER A 258 68.27 24.68 -10.75
C SER A 258 67.25 25.72 -11.24
N ASP A 259 67.27 26.93 -10.67
CA ASP A 259 66.60 28.19 -11.09
C ASP A 259 65.11 28.21 -11.50
N PHE A 260 64.46 27.06 -11.60
CA PHE A 260 63.07 26.85 -11.97
C PHE A 260 62.38 26.20 -10.77
N GLU A 261 62.05 26.98 -9.74
CA GLU A 261 61.28 26.51 -8.60
C GLU A 261 59.85 26.14 -9.05
N ILE A 262 59.65 24.88 -9.42
CA ILE A 262 58.31 24.29 -9.37
C ILE A 262 58.03 24.10 -7.88
N THR A 263 57.39 25.08 -7.27
CA THR A 263 56.92 24.97 -5.88
C THR A 263 56.05 23.72 -5.77
N ASN A 264 56.29 22.94 -4.72
CA ASN A 264 55.65 21.65 -4.50
C ASN A 264 54.14 21.85 -4.31
N VAL A 265 53.37 21.83 -5.41
CA VAL A 265 51.92 21.99 -5.38
C VAL A 265 51.34 20.63 -5.04
N GLY A 266 51.36 20.29 -3.74
CA GLY A 266 50.57 19.18 -3.23
C GLY A 266 49.11 19.30 -3.70
N PHE A 267 48.36 18.19 -3.64
CA PHE A 267 46.95 18.23 -4.02
C PHE A 267 46.21 19.39 -3.35
N PRO A 268 45.39 20.14 -4.10
CA PRO A 268 44.55 21.14 -3.49
C PRO A 268 43.64 20.49 -2.43
N SER A 269 43.36 21.24 -1.36
CA SER A 269 42.74 20.70 -0.14
C SER A 269 41.37 20.07 -0.40
N ASN A 270 40.62 20.55 -1.39
CA ASN A 270 39.36 19.96 -1.84
C ASN A 270 39.55 18.50 -2.32
N ILE A 271 40.54 18.24 -3.17
CA ILE A 271 40.84 16.89 -3.67
C ILE A 271 41.21 15.98 -2.50
N ASN A 272 42.09 16.43 -1.61
CA ASN A 272 42.52 15.64 -0.45
C ASN A 272 41.36 15.32 0.52
N ASN A 273 40.47 16.29 0.78
CA ASN A 273 39.30 16.08 1.63
C ASN A 273 38.32 15.08 1.00
N ASN A 274 38.05 15.21 -0.30
CA ASN A 274 37.13 14.32 -1.01
C ASN A 274 37.69 12.88 -1.09
N ILE A 275 39.01 12.72 -1.25
CA ILE A 275 39.66 11.39 -1.22
C ILE A 275 39.45 10.72 0.14
N ASN A 276 39.73 11.45 1.23
CA ASN A 276 39.55 10.94 2.58
C ASN A 276 38.07 10.62 2.87
N TYR A 277 37.14 11.36 2.27
CA TYR A 277 35.71 11.07 2.35
C TYR A 277 35.35 9.76 1.63
N ILE A 278 35.84 9.56 0.40
CA ILE A 278 35.63 8.30 -0.35
C ILE A 278 36.23 7.10 0.38
N ILE A 279 37.41 7.24 0.99
CA ILE A 279 38.02 6.16 1.78
C ILE A 279 37.08 5.74 2.91
N ARG A 280 36.55 6.71 3.67
CA ARG A 280 35.59 6.45 4.75
C ARG A 280 34.29 5.81 4.26
N LEU A 281 33.74 6.26 3.12
CA LEU A 281 32.55 5.66 2.51
C LEU A 281 32.78 4.20 2.10
N ASN A 282 33.95 3.90 1.53
CA ASN A 282 34.32 2.54 1.13
C ASN A 282 34.54 1.62 2.33
N GLU A 283 35.23 2.10 3.38
CA GLU A 283 35.41 1.36 4.64
C GLU A 283 34.05 1.03 5.26
N PHE A 284 33.13 1.99 5.29
CA PHE A 284 31.77 1.75 5.78
C PHE A 284 31.01 0.70 4.95
N ASN A 285 31.11 0.76 3.62
CA ASN A 285 30.46 -0.23 2.74
C ASN A 285 31.00 -1.65 2.93
N LEU A 286 32.28 -1.79 3.31
CA LEU A 286 32.86 -3.08 3.70
C LEU A 286 32.34 -3.55 5.06
N LEU A 287 32.36 -2.69 6.08
CA LEU A 287 31.85 -2.99 7.42
C LEU A 287 30.36 -3.35 7.42
N GLN A 288 29.55 -2.68 6.58
CA GLN A 288 28.11 -2.95 6.48
C GLN A 288 27.79 -4.41 6.11
N LYS A 289 28.64 -5.05 5.29
CA LYS A 289 28.43 -6.45 4.89
C LYS A 289 28.67 -7.43 6.03
N GLU A 290 29.51 -7.08 6.99
CA GLU A 290 29.90 -7.96 8.10
C GLU A 290 29.09 -7.67 9.36
N GLU A 291 28.94 -6.40 9.75
CA GLU A 291 28.41 -6.01 11.06
C GLU A 291 26.90 -5.70 11.05
N CYS A 292 26.32 -5.30 9.92
CA CYS A 292 24.90 -4.92 9.84
C CYS A 292 23.97 -6.08 9.45
N ASN A 293 24.37 -7.34 9.68
CA ASN A 293 23.56 -8.51 9.35
C ASN A 293 22.48 -8.79 10.41
N ILE A 294 21.32 -8.17 10.24
CA ILE A 294 20.19 -8.22 11.19
C ILE A 294 19.42 -9.56 11.15
N LYS A 295 19.65 -10.41 10.13
CA LYS A 295 18.82 -11.58 9.81
C LYS A 295 18.70 -12.63 10.92
N THR A 296 19.51 -12.59 11.97
CA THR A 296 19.57 -13.61 13.04
C THR A 296 19.13 -13.11 14.41
N SER A 297 18.65 -11.86 14.52
CA SER A 297 18.28 -11.29 15.83
C SER A 297 16.88 -11.74 16.28
N PHE A 298 16.79 -12.24 17.52
CA PHE A 298 15.54 -12.69 18.16
C PHE A 298 14.93 -11.65 19.10
N ASP A 299 15.50 -10.44 19.15
CA ASP A 299 15.07 -9.40 20.09
C ASP A 299 15.06 -8.03 19.39
N LEU A 300 13.93 -7.33 19.52
CA LEU A 300 13.74 -5.97 19.01
C LEU A 300 14.78 -4.98 19.55
N SER A 301 15.22 -5.15 20.80
CA SER A 301 16.23 -4.29 21.41
C SER A 301 17.59 -4.45 20.70
N VAL A 302 17.95 -5.68 20.35
CA VAL A 302 19.17 -6.00 19.59
C VAL A 302 19.07 -5.43 18.18
N VAL A 303 17.93 -5.61 17.48
CA VAL A 303 17.69 -5.02 16.15
C VAL A 303 17.93 -3.50 16.17
N LYS A 304 17.35 -2.79 17.15
CA LYS A 304 17.50 -1.34 17.29
C LYS A 304 18.93 -0.93 17.61
N HIS A 305 19.59 -1.65 18.51
CA HIS A 305 20.98 -1.37 18.88
C HIS A 305 21.90 -1.52 17.67
N THR A 306 21.84 -2.65 16.96
CA THR A 306 22.64 -2.91 15.77
C THR A 306 22.36 -1.89 14.66
N LEU A 307 21.10 -1.49 14.45
CA LEU A 307 20.75 -0.40 13.51
C LEU A 307 21.36 0.94 13.91
N ASN A 308 21.23 1.31 15.19
CA ASN A 308 21.77 2.57 15.69
C ASN A 308 23.28 2.59 15.56
N GLU A 309 23.96 1.50 15.88
CA GLU A 309 25.40 1.34 15.72
C GLU A 309 25.81 1.45 14.24
N CYS A 310 25.17 0.70 13.36
CA CYS A 310 25.39 0.74 11.90
C CYS A 310 25.20 2.16 11.34
N VAL A 311 24.11 2.85 11.69
CA VAL A 311 23.85 4.23 11.22
C VAL A 311 24.77 5.25 11.89
N SER A 312 25.22 5.00 13.12
CA SER A 312 26.16 5.88 13.81
C SER A 312 27.55 5.88 13.15
N LEU A 313 27.97 4.75 12.58
CA LEU A 313 29.22 4.62 11.83
C LEU A 313 29.12 5.17 10.41
N ALA A 314 27.91 5.29 9.86
CA ALA A 314 27.70 5.80 8.51
C ALA A 314 28.16 7.28 8.40
N PRO A 315 29.05 7.61 7.45
CA PRO A 315 29.55 8.96 7.23
C PRO A 315 28.55 9.77 6.38
N ILE A 316 27.32 9.92 6.84
CA ILE A 316 26.25 10.64 6.13
C ILE A 316 26.32 12.13 6.46
N GLU A 317 26.47 12.99 5.45
CA GLU A 317 26.34 14.44 5.55
C GLU A 317 25.15 14.93 4.70
N PRO A 318 24.29 15.85 5.21
CA PRO A 318 24.35 16.58 6.48
C PRO A 318 23.81 15.80 7.71
N PRO A 319 24.18 16.23 8.94
CA PRO A 319 23.80 15.55 10.19
C PRO A 319 22.29 15.51 10.46
N GLU A 320 21.51 16.37 9.82
CA GLU A 320 20.04 16.36 9.93
C GLU A 320 19.44 15.08 9.34
N GLN A 321 19.98 14.59 8.22
CA GLN A 321 19.50 13.37 7.59
C GLN A 321 19.81 12.14 8.46
N LYS A 322 20.99 12.13 9.10
CA LYS A 322 21.35 11.11 10.09
C LYS A 322 20.37 11.11 11.27
N ARG A 323 19.97 12.28 11.77
CA ARG A 323 18.94 12.41 12.81
C ARG A 323 17.58 11.89 12.37
N GLU A 324 17.19 12.15 11.12
CA GLU A 324 15.94 11.63 10.57
C GLU A 324 15.93 10.09 10.53
N ILE A 325 17.03 9.48 10.10
CA ILE A 325 17.18 8.02 10.07
C ILE A 325 17.16 7.44 11.48
N LEU A 326 17.91 8.03 12.43
CA LEU A 326 17.88 7.61 13.84
C LEU A 326 16.48 7.74 14.46
N HIS A 327 15.74 8.79 14.09
CA HIS A 327 14.37 8.96 14.52
C HIS A 327 13.44 7.88 13.92
N LYS A 328 13.64 7.49 12.66
CA LYS A 328 12.94 6.34 12.05
C LYS A 328 13.28 5.03 12.78
N ILE A 329 14.55 4.80 13.12
CA ILE A 329 14.98 3.61 13.90
C ILE A 329 14.30 3.58 15.27
N ASN A 330 14.25 4.72 15.98
CA ASN A 330 13.59 4.78 17.28
C ASN A 330 12.07 4.48 17.19
N LYS A 331 11.44 4.81 16.06
CA LYS A 331 10.03 4.49 15.74
C LYS A 331 9.77 3.03 15.44
N ILE A 332 10.78 2.24 15.05
CA ILE A 332 10.60 0.80 14.82
C ILE A 332 10.01 0.17 16.10
N GLY A 333 8.93 -0.59 15.98
CA GLY A 333 8.32 -1.29 17.12
C GLY A 333 7.71 -0.41 18.22
N LEU A 334 7.66 0.92 18.07
CA LEU A 334 6.89 1.78 19.00
C LEU A 334 5.36 1.51 18.87
N SER A 335 4.92 1.06 17.70
CA SER A 335 3.54 0.66 17.39
C SER A 335 3.21 -0.79 17.74
N ASP A 336 4.21 -1.59 18.13
CA ASP A 336 4.11 -3.05 18.13
C ASP A 336 4.72 -3.67 19.40
N GLY A 337 4.78 -2.98 20.54
CA GLY A 337 5.29 -3.53 21.79
C GLY A 337 4.24 -4.27 22.64
N ASP A 338 4.69 -5.07 23.62
CA ASP A 338 3.84 -5.74 24.64
C ASP A 338 2.93 -4.77 25.43
N LYS A 339 3.17 -3.45 25.33
CA LYS A 339 2.40 -2.39 25.99
C LYS A 339 1.38 -1.69 25.07
N VAL A 340 1.30 -2.06 23.80
CA VAL A 340 0.38 -1.44 22.86
C VAL A 340 -1.04 -1.91 23.17
N HIS A 341 -1.99 -0.97 23.18
CA HIS A 341 -3.40 -1.31 23.37
C HIS A 341 -3.87 -2.33 22.31
N TYR A 342 -4.57 -3.37 22.76
CA TYR A 342 -5.14 -4.42 21.91
C TYR A 342 -5.93 -3.87 20.71
N PHE A 343 -6.57 -2.72 20.88
CA PHE A 343 -7.23 -1.99 19.81
C PHE A 343 -6.32 -1.71 18.61
N LEU A 344 -5.19 -1.06 18.85
CA LEU A 344 -4.24 -0.68 17.79
C LEU A 344 -3.66 -1.92 17.13
N LEU A 345 -3.38 -2.95 17.91
CA LEU A 345 -2.92 -4.24 17.39
C LEU A 345 -3.95 -4.84 16.43
N SER A 346 -5.22 -4.90 16.85
CA SER A 346 -6.30 -5.50 16.07
C SER A 346 -6.56 -4.79 14.73
N ILE A 347 -6.40 -3.47 14.69
CA ILE A 347 -6.50 -2.67 13.46
C ILE A 347 -5.25 -2.85 12.59
N ASN A 348 -4.07 -2.91 13.22
CA ASN A 348 -2.81 -3.08 12.49
C ASN A 348 -2.78 -4.43 11.77
N GLU A 349 -3.24 -5.51 12.44
CA GLU A 349 -3.32 -6.84 11.83
C GLU A 349 -4.27 -6.89 10.62
N LEU A 350 -5.39 -6.15 10.66
CA LEU A 350 -6.30 -6.03 9.51
C LEU A 350 -5.65 -5.26 8.35
N THR A 351 -4.99 -4.13 8.66
CA THR A 351 -4.29 -3.32 7.66
C THR A 351 -3.20 -4.12 6.95
N GLN A 352 -2.54 -5.02 7.68
CA GLN A 352 -1.47 -5.88 7.17
C GLN A 352 -1.96 -7.14 6.45
N LYS A 353 -3.28 -7.26 6.26
CA LYS A 353 -3.91 -8.37 5.54
C LYS A 353 -3.67 -9.75 6.17
N ASN A 354 -3.55 -9.82 7.49
CA ASN A 354 -3.38 -11.08 8.17
C ASN A 354 -4.66 -11.95 8.04
N ILE A 355 -4.53 -13.14 7.46
CA ILE A 355 -5.67 -14.04 7.18
C ILE A 355 -6.38 -14.44 8.48
N LEU A 356 -5.64 -14.66 9.57
CA LEU A 356 -6.20 -15.02 10.87
C LEU A 356 -7.04 -13.89 11.46
N ALA A 357 -6.60 -12.64 11.30
CA ALA A 357 -7.36 -11.47 11.72
C ALA A 357 -8.67 -11.33 10.95
N PHE A 358 -8.64 -11.52 9.62
CA PHE A 358 -9.86 -11.59 8.83
C PHE A 358 -10.78 -12.74 9.22
N GLY A 359 -10.22 -13.91 9.56
CA GLY A 359 -10.97 -15.05 10.07
C GLY A 359 -11.71 -14.74 11.37
N ALA A 360 -11.04 -14.13 12.34
CA ALA A 360 -11.65 -13.70 13.60
C ALA A 360 -12.76 -12.67 13.37
N LEU A 361 -12.52 -11.67 12.51
CA LEU A 361 -13.52 -10.65 12.15
C LEU A 361 -14.74 -11.28 11.47
N PHE A 362 -14.52 -12.21 10.55
CA PHE A 362 -15.61 -12.91 9.84
C PHE A 362 -16.47 -13.74 10.80
N ILE A 363 -15.86 -14.42 11.77
CA ILE A 363 -16.59 -15.18 12.80
C ILE A 363 -17.44 -14.23 13.65
N ALA A 364 -16.87 -13.11 14.12
CA ALA A 364 -17.61 -12.13 14.90
C ALA A 364 -18.80 -11.55 14.14
N LEU A 365 -18.61 -11.19 12.85
CA LEU A 365 -19.67 -10.68 11.98
C LEU A 365 -20.75 -11.73 11.71
N SER A 366 -20.35 -13.00 11.54
CA SER A 366 -21.28 -14.11 11.30
C SER A 366 -22.18 -14.37 12.51
N MET A 367 -21.67 -14.26 13.73
CA MET A 367 -22.47 -14.43 14.96
C MET A 367 -23.61 -13.42 15.03
N ASP A 368 -23.29 -12.13 14.88
CA ASP A 368 -24.30 -11.06 14.96
C ASP A 368 -25.25 -11.07 13.74
N GLY A 369 -24.74 -11.45 12.56
CA GLY A 369 -25.55 -11.67 11.37
C GLY A 369 -26.57 -12.81 11.53
N LEU A 370 -26.18 -13.89 12.22
CA LEU A 370 -27.10 -14.99 12.53
C LEU A 370 -28.18 -14.58 13.53
N ILE A 371 -27.86 -13.71 14.51
CA ILE A 371 -28.86 -13.13 15.43
C ILE A 371 -29.89 -12.31 14.64
N LEU A 372 -29.43 -11.48 13.69
CA LEU A 372 -30.32 -10.74 12.80
C LEU A 372 -31.24 -11.67 12.01
N PHE A 373 -30.66 -12.69 11.37
CA PHE A 373 -31.38 -13.63 10.53
C PHE A 373 -32.42 -14.42 11.34
N CYS A 374 -32.06 -14.89 12.54
CA CYS A 374 -32.99 -15.55 13.44
C CYS A 374 -34.12 -14.61 13.87
N GLY A 375 -33.82 -13.34 14.20
CA GLY A 375 -34.82 -12.33 14.54
C GLY A 375 -35.81 -12.08 13.40
N ILE A 376 -35.31 -11.91 12.17
CA ILE A 376 -36.14 -11.69 10.97
C ILE A 376 -37.03 -12.88 10.64
N LEU A 377 -36.52 -14.11 10.78
CA LEU A 377 -37.31 -15.31 10.48
C LEU A 377 -38.30 -15.65 11.60
N ALA A 378 -37.92 -15.47 12.86
CA ALA A 378 -38.76 -15.81 14.00
C ALA A 378 -39.96 -14.87 14.17
N SER A 379 -39.84 -13.62 13.72
CA SER A 379 -40.92 -12.63 13.77
C SER A 379 -41.98 -12.80 12.68
N ARG A 380 -41.78 -13.70 11.70
CA ARG A 380 -42.79 -13.96 10.68
C ARG A 380 -43.99 -14.65 11.33
N PRO A 381 -45.22 -14.15 11.16
CA PRO A 381 -46.40 -14.81 11.70
C PRO A 381 -46.46 -16.23 11.14
N GLU A 382 -46.69 -17.23 12.01
CA GLU A 382 -46.86 -18.62 11.61
C GLU A 382 -48.16 -18.78 10.82
N SER A 383 -48.15 -18.38 9.54
CA SER A 383 -49.23 -18.52 8.56
C SER A 383 -50.55 -17.82 8.91
N TYR A 384 -51.05 -16.97 8.00
CA TYR A 384 -52.42 -16.43 8.02
C TYR A 384 -53.53 -17.49 8.17
N LEU A 385 -53.19 -18.78 8.02
CA LEU A 385 -54.10 -19.91 8.19
C LEU A 385 -54.30 -20.35 9.64
N ASN A 386 -53.46 -19.90 10.58
CA ASN A 386 -53.62 -20.21 12.00
C ASN A 386 -54.25 -19.00 12.74
N MET A 387 -55.48 -18.66 12.37
CA MET A 387 -56.34 -17.68 13.05
C MET A 387 -56.63 -18.13 14.49
N LYS A 388 -55.68 -17.94 15.40
CA LYS A 388 -55.81 -18.29 16.83
C LYS A 388 -56.09 -17.09 17.73
N SER A 389 -55.80 -15.87 17.30
CA SER A 389 -56.11 -14.66 18.06
C SER A 389 -57.42 -14.06 17.53
N VAL A 390 -58.30 -13.63 18.45
CA VAL A 390 -59.60 -13.03 18.12
C VAL A 390 -59.42 -11.62 17.52
N ASP A 391 -58.35 -10.93 17.87
CA ASP A 391 -58.08 -9.56 17.41
C ASP A 391 -57.63 -9.52 15.93
N ASP A 392 -56.84 -10.51 15.49
CA ASP A 392 -56.50 -10.68 14.07
C ASP A 392 -57.75 -11.04 13.22
N LEU A 393 -58.80 -11.56 13.87
CA LEU A 393 -60.06 -11.91 13.20
C LEU A 393 -60.83 -10.64 12.82
N ILE A 394 -60.79 -9.60 13.64
CA ILE A 394 -61.59 -8.38 13.47
C ILE A 394 -61.09 -7.57 12.28
N GLU A 395 -59.79 -7.28 12.18
CA GLU A 395 -59.24 -6.53 11.05
C GLU A 395 -59.46 -7.26 9.71
N VAL A 396 -59.30 -8.58 9.73
CA VAL A 396 -59.50 -9.44 8.56
C VAL A 396 -60.99 -9.55 8.18
N GLN A 397 -61.89 -9.53 9.17
CA GLN A 397 -63.34 -9.48 8.97
C GLN A 397 -63.80 -8.12 8.45
N GLU A 398 -63.28 -7.02 8.99
CA GLU A 398 -63.54 -5.66 8.52
C GLU A 398 -63.08 -5.50 7.07
N GLN A 399 -61.88 -5.99 6.73
CA GLN A 399 -61.39 -5.97 5.36
C GLN A 399 -62.27 -6.81 4.43
N ALA A 400 -62.72 -7.99 4.87
CA ALA A 400 -63.63 -8.82 4.09
C ALA A 400 -64.99 -8.14 3.85
N LEU A 401 -65.56 -7.49 4.88
CA LEU A 401 -66.79 -6.71 4.78
C LEU A 401 -66.61 -5.52 3.84
N GLN A 402 -65.56 -4.73 4.02
CA GLN A 402 -65.23 -3.59 3.18
C GLN A 402 -65.11 -4.02 1.71
N THR A 403 -64.44 -5.15 1.45
CA THR A 403 -64.31 -5.67 0.09
C THR A 403 -65.65 -6.03 -0.52
N VAL A 404 -66.56 -6.66 0.23
CA VAL A 404 -67.92 -6.94 -0.26
C VAL A 404 -68.71 -5.65 -0.52
N PHE A 405 -68.57 -4.64 0.34
CA PHE A 405 -69.25 -3.35 0.17
C PHE A 405 -68.74 -2.53 -1.03
N GLU A 406 -67.43 -2.61 -1.31
CA GLU A 406 -66.79 -1.91 -2.43
C GLU A 406 -67.06 -2.59 -3.78
N ILE A 407 -67.40 -3.88 -3.77
CA ILE A 407 -67.83 -4.64 -4.95
C ILE A 407 -69.21 -4.16 -5.42
N LYS A 408 -69.24 -3.03 -6.14
CA LYS A 408 -70.36 -2.58 -6.96
C LYS A 408 -69.97 -2.65 -8.43
N PHE A 409 -70.25 -3.79 -9.05
CA PHE A 409 -70.03 -3.94 -10.49
C PHE A 409 -71.28 -3.51 -11.25
N ASP A 410 -71.10 -2.62 -12.22
CA ASP A 410 -72.13 -2.30 -13.21
C ASP A 410 -72.43 -3.58 -14.03
N GLU A 411 -73.70 -3.82 -14.38
CA GLU A 411 -74.12 -4.94 -15.23
C GLU A 411 -73.38 -4.93 -16.58
N THR A 412 -72.98 -3.74 -17.06
CA THR A 412 -72.16 -3.60 -18.27
C THR A 412 -70.76 -4.18 -18.08
N PHE A 413 -70.15 -4.00 -16.91
CA PHE A 413 -68.84 -4.54 -16.56
C PHE A 413 -68.86 -6.07 -16.46
N LEU A 414 -69.92 -6.64 -15.86
CA LEU A 414 -70.08 -8.10 -15.73
C LEU A 414 -70.16 -8.83 -17.08
N LYS A 415 -70.71 -8.16 -18.11
CA LYS A 415 -70.75 -8.70 -19.47
C LYS A 415 -69.37 -8.77 -20.13
N GLY A 416 -68.43 -7.92 -19.73
CA GLY A 416 -67.06 -7.87 -20.25
C GLY A 416 -66.13 -8.96 -19.71
N ILE A 417 -66.43 -9.53 -18.54
CA ILE A 417 -65.58 -10.54 -17.89
C ILE A 417 -65.69 -11.87 -18.63
N ASN A 418 -64.64 -12.31 -19.31
CA ASN A 418 -64.65 -13.55 -20.10
C ASN A 418 -64.70 -14.82 -19.24
N SER A 419 -64.13 -14.78 -18.03
CA SER A 419 -64.14 -15.92 -17.13
C SER A 419 -65.51 -16.14 -16.48
N ARG A 420 -66.19 -17.22 -16.90
CA ARG A 420 -67.45 -17.68 -16.29
C ARG A 420 -67.31 -17.89 -14.78
N TYR A 421 -66.15 -18.36 -14.33
CA TYR A 421 -65.84 -18.61 -12.92
C TYR A 421 -65.78 -17.32 -12.11
N ILE A 422 -65.04 -16.31 -12.57
CA ILE A 422 -64.93 -15.01 -11.88
C ILE A 422 -66.27 -14.28 -11.87
N ARG A 423 -67.00 -14.30 -13.00
CA ARG A 423 -68.36 -13.77 -13.07
C ARG A 423 -69.28 -14.43 -12.04
N HIS A 424 -69.11 -15.73 -11.81
CA HIS A 424 -69.90 -16.46 -10.83
C HIS A 424 -69.55 -16.09 -9.39
N LEU A 425 -68.26 -15.95 -9.05
CA LEU A 425 -67.83 -15.46 -7.74
C LEU A 425 -68.36 -14.05 -7.46
N ILE A 426 -68.25 -13.16 -8.45
CA ILE A 426 -68.78 -11.80 -8.34
C ILE A 426 -70.28 -11.82 -8.10
N ASN A 427 -71.03 -12.61 -8.88
CA ASN A 427 -72.47 -12.74 -8.71
C ASN A 427 -72.85 -13.29 -7.32
N ILE A 428 -72.08 -14.26 -6.78
CA ILE A 428 -72.30 -14.77 -5.43
C ILE A 428 -72.09 -13.65 -4.41
N LEU A 429 -70.97 -12.92 -4.47
CA LEU A 429 -70.64 -11.87 -3.51
C LEU A 429 -71.59 -10.66 -3.60
N SER A 430 -71.97 -10.23 -4.80
CA SER A 430 -72.82 -9.06 -5.03
C SER A 430 -74.27 -9.26 -4.55
N ASN A 431 -74.69 -10.50 -4.41
CA ASN A 431 -76.03 -10.87 -3.97
C ASN A 431 -76.10 -11.26 -2.48
N CYS A 432 -74.98 -11.20 -1.77
CA CYS A 432 -74.95 -11.41 -0.33
C CYS A 432 -75.34 -10.12 0.41
N VAL A 433 -76.02 -10.28 1.54
CA VAL A 433 -76.38 -9.20 2.44
C VAL A 433 -75.45 -9.27 3.66
N PRO A 434 -74.82 -8.15 4.06
CA PRO A 434 -73.99 -8.13 5.26
C PRO A 434 -74.85 -8.38 6.51
N ASP A 435 -74.32 -9.16 7.45
CA ASP A 435 -74.97 -9.44 8.73
C ASP A 435 -73.97 -9.22 9.87
N MET A 436 -74.17 -8.15 10.65
CA MET A 436 -73.24 -7.75 11.69
C MET A 436 -73.22 -8.71 12.89
N GLU A 437 -74.34 -9.37 13.20
CA GLU A 437 -74.41 -10.30 14.33
C GLU A 437 -73.67 -11.59 14.00
N LEU A 438 -73.85 -12.09 12.77
CA LEU A 438 -73.15 -13.27 12.26
C LEU A 438 -71.69 -12.98 11.87
N ALA A 439 -71.34 -11.73 11.57
CA ALA A 439 -69.95 -11.32 11.31
C ALA A 439 -69.02 -11.66 12.48
N TYR A 440 -69.46 -11.42 13.72
CA TYR A 440 -68.69 -11.79 14.93
C TYR A 440 -68.47 -13.31 15.07
N GLN A 441 -69.25 -14.12 14.35
CA GLN A 441 -69.11 -15.57 14.31
C GLN A 441 -68.26 -16.05 13.10
N GLY A 442 -67.66 -15.12 12.35
CA GLY A 442 -66.88 -15.40 11.14
C GLY A 442 -67.73 -15.61 9.89
N ILE A 443 -68.99 -15.15 9.91
CA ILE A 443 -69.95 -15.23 8.79
C ILE A 443 -70.42 -13.80 8.48
N PRO A 444 -69.60 -12.97 7.82
CA PRO A 444 -69.89 -11.55 7.66
C PRO A 444 -71.01 -11.25 6.66
N VAL A 445 -71.37 -12.21 5.81
CA VAL A 445 -72.42 -12.03 4.80
C VAL A 445 -73.30 -13.27 4.70
N VAL A 446 -74.57 -13.05 4.38
CA VAL A 446 -75.61 -14.06 4.27
C VAL A 446 -76.29 -13.96 2.92
N MET A 447 -76.53 -15.11 2.29
CA MET A 447 -77.30 -15.23 1.07
C MET A 447 -78.71 -15.73 1.41
N ARG A 448 -79.73 -14.96 1.03
CA ARG A 448 -81.13 -15.28 1.29
C ARG A 448 -81.63 -16.41 0.40
N ARG A 449 -82.59 -17.19 0.91
CA ARG A 449 -83.21 -18.30 0.17
C ARG A 449 -83.68 -17.94 -1.23
N GLU A 450 -84.37 -16.80 -1.37
CA GLU A 450 -84.94 -16.39 -2.67
C GLU A 450 -83.83 -16.13 -3.70
N THR A 451 -82.70 -15.59 -3.25
CA THR A 451 -81.52 -15.37 -4.09
C THR A 451 -80.87 -16.70 -4.49
N ILE A 452 -80.78 -17.65 -3.56
CA ILE A 452 -80.23 -18.99 -3.83
C ILE A 452 -81.05 -19.71 -4.90
N GLU A 453 -82.39 -19.67 -4.76
CA GLU A 453 -83.32 -20.32 -5.68
C GLU A 453 -83.31 -19.65 -7.05
N SER A 454 -83.33 -18.31 -7.11
CA SER A 454 -83.29 -17.57 -8.37
C SER A 454 -81.97 -17.71 -9.15
N MET A 455 -80.85 -17.86 -8.46
CA MET A 455 -79.53 -18.05 -9.07
C MET A 455 -79.17 -19.51 -9.35
N ASN A 456 -80.01 -20.46 -8.92
CA ASN A 456 -79.79 -21.90 -9.04
C ASN A 456 -78.45 -22.38 -8.45
N LEU A 457 -78.06 -21.85 -7.28
CA LEU A 457 -76.75 -22.08 -6.63
C LEU A 457 -76.67 -23.33 -5.74
N GLY A 458 -77.66 -24.22 -5.80
CA GLY A 458 -77.78 -25.32 -4.85
C GLY A 458 -76.56 -26.25 -4.80
N ARG A 459 -75.91 -26.50 -5.95
CA ARG A 459 -74.74 -27.40 -6.04
C ARG A 459 -73.47 -26.75 -5.51
N GLU A 460 -73.26 -25.49 -5.85
CA GLU A 460 -72.10 -24.69 -5.48
C GLU A 460 -72.12 -24.41 -3.97
N LEU A 461 -73.27 -24.00 -3.42
CA LEU A 461 -73.42 -23.82 -1.98
C LEU A 461 -73.27 -25.13 -1.22
N GLY A 462 -73.79 -26.25 -1.74
CA GLY A 462 -73.55 -27.57 -1.16
C GLY A 462 -72.05 -27.91 -1.09
N THR A 463 -71.28 -27.53 -2.11
CA THR A 463 -69.83 -27.69 -2.13
C THR A 463 -69.14 -26.78 -1.12
N LEU A 464 -69.55 -25.51 -1.03
CA LEU A 464 -69.01 -24.57 -0.05
C LEU A 464 -69.31 -25.02 1.38
N ILE A 465 -70.52 -25.50 1.66
CA ILE A 465 -70.90 -26.06 2.97
C ILE A 465 -70.05 -27.29 3.29
N ALA A 466 -69.86 -28.22 2.34
CA ALA A 466 -69.02 -29.40 2.53
C ALA A 466 -67.55 -29.04 2.84
N LEU A 467 -67.02 -27.97 2.23
CA LEU A 467 -65.69 -27.42 2.52
C LEU A 467 -65.65 -26.54 3.78
N LYS A 468 -66.77 -26.42 4.50
CA LYS A 468 -67.00 -25.51 5.64
C LYS A 468 -66.81 -24.03 5.30
N LEU A 469 -66.83 -23.66 4.02
CA LEU A 469 -66.67 -22.27 3.53
C LEU A 469 -67.98 -21.48 3.62
N ALA A 470 -69.10 -22.17 3.76
CA ALA A 470 -70.41 -21.62 4.05
C ALA A 470 -71.11 -22.44 5.15
N GLU A 471 -72.15 -21.88 5.75
CA GLU A 471 -72.94 -22.50 6.81
C GLU A 471 -74.41 -22.11 6.65
N ILE A 472 -75.32 -23.03 7.00
CA ILE A 472 -76.76 -22.78 6.95
C ILE A 472 -77.15 -22.00 8.21
N VAL A 473 -77.81 -20.86 8.04
CA VAL A 473 -78.20 -19.93 9.11
C VAL A 473 -79.71 -19.64 9.05
N ASN A 474 -80.26 -18.97 10.08
CA ASN A 474 -81.68 -18.59 10.16
C ASN A 474 -82.66 -19.76 9.95
N ASP A 475 -82.55 -20.80 10.78
CA ASP A 475 -83.43 -21.98 10.79
C ASP A 475 -83.52 -22.72 9.44
N GLY A 476 -82.42 -22.78 8.70
CA GLY A 476 -82.40 -23.51 7.43
C GLY A 476 -82.85 -22.70 6.22
N LYS A 477 -83.11 -21.40 6.39
CA LYS A 477 -83.62 -20.55 5.31
C LYS A 477 -82.47 -19.94 4.51
N ASP A 478 -81.39 -19.52 5.17
CA ASP A 478 -80.33 -18.75 4.52
C ASP A 478 -78.98 -19.46 4.59
N VAL A 479 -78.02 -19.02 3.78
CA VAL A 479 -76.65 -19.55 3.77
C VAL A 479 -75.66 -18.42 4.04
N GLY A 480 -75.00 -18.49 5.18
CA GLY A 480 -73.90 -17.62 5.57
C GLY A 480 -72.59 -18.01 4.91
N LEU A 481 -71.85 -17.04 4.35
CA LEU A 481 -70.51 -17.26 3.80
C LEU A 481 -69.45 -16.89 4.82
N ARG A 482 -68.44 -17.75 5.00
CA ARG A 482 -67.37 -17.49 5.97
C ARG A 482 -66.36 -16.48 5.45
N THR A 483 -65.76 -15.71 6.36
CA THR A 483 -64.72 -14.69 6.06
C THR A 483 -63.62 -15.20 5.12
N ARG A 484 -63.14 -16.42 5.36
CA ARG A 484 -62.09 -17.05 4.54
C ARG A 484 -62.48 -17.27 3.08
N PHE A 485 -63.76 -17.59 2.81
CA PHE A 485 -64.25 -17.73 1.44
C PHE A 485 -64.28 -16.38 0.73
N ILE A 486 -64.72 -15.35 1.45
CA ILE A 486 -64.84 -13.99 0.91
C ILE A 486 -63.47 -13.45 0.55
N ILE A 487 -62.49 -13.55 1.45
CA ILE A 487 -61.12 -13.08 1.18
C ILE A 487 -60.52 -13.80 -0.01
N TRP A 488 -60.68 -15.13 -0.06
CA TRP A 488 -60.19 -15.91 -1.19
C TRP A 488 -60.90 -15.52 -2.49
N ALA A 489 -62.22 -15.40 -2.49
CA ALA A 489 -62.99 -15.03 -3.67
C ALA A 489 -62.61 -13.62 -4.15
N SER A 490 -62.45 -12.67 -3.22
CA SER A 490 -61.98 -11.32 -3.51
C SER A 490 -60.56 -11.30 -4.09
N ASP A 491 -59.62 -12.05 -3.52
CA ASP A 491 -58.27 -12.18 -4.06
C ASP A 491 -58.27 -12.73 -5.50
N GLN A 492 -59.10 -13.75 -5.77
CA GLN A 492 -59.26 -14.30 -7.11
C GLN A 492 -59.86 -13.29 -8.10
N ILE A 493 -60.82 -12.47 -7.65
CA ILE A 493 -61.43 -11.41 -8.47
C ILE A 493 -60.40 -10.32 -8.76
N THR A 494 -59.74 -9.77 -7.74
CA THR A 494 -58.73 -8.71 -7.90
C THR A 494 -57.59 -9.16 -8.79
N SER A 495 -57.04 -10.36 -8.55
CA SER A 495 -55.97 -10.94 -9.38
C SER A 495 -56.38 -11.12 -10.84
N TYR A 496 -57.66 -11.41 -11.11
CA TYR A 496 -58.17 -11.51 -12.48
C TYR A 496 -58.27 -10.13 -13.13
N LEU A 497 -58.81 -9.14 -12.41
CA LEU A 497 -58.99 -7.78 -12.92
C LEU A 497 -57.65 -7.09 -13.21
N GLU A 498 -56.66 -7.23 -12.34
CA GLU A 498 -55.30 -6.72 -12.59
C GLU A 498 -54.67 -7.35 -13.83
N LYS A 499 -54.91 -8.65 -14.08
CA LYS A 499 -54.42 -9.32 -15.29
C LYS A 499 -55.13 -8.81 -16.54
N GLU A 500 -56.45 -8.65 -16.52
CA GLU A 500 -57.18 -8.10 -17.68
C GLU A 500 -56.83 -6.64 -17.94
N GLU A 501 -56.63 -5.82 -16.90
CA GLU A 501 -56.22 -4.42 -17.07
C GLU A 501 -54.84 -4.34 -17.73
N ASN A 502 -53.88 -5.14 -17.26
CA ASN A 502 -52.55 -5.26 -17.87
C ASN A 502 -52.59 -5.79 -19.31
N LEU A 503 -53.47 -6.75 -19.61
CA LEU A 503 -53.68 -7.23 -20.98
C LEU A 503 -54.32 -6.17 -21.88
N SER A 504 -55.27 -5.39 -21.36
CA SER A 504 -55.95 -4.32 -22.09
C SER A 504 -55.02 -3.14 -22.37
N SER A 505 -54.14 -2.80 -21.43
CA SER A 505 -53.12 -1.76 -21.60
C SER A 505 -52.02 -2.22 -22.57
N PHE A 506 -51.64 -3.49 -22.51
CA PHE A 506 -50.73 -4.12 -23.46
C PHE A 506 -51.31 -4.12 -24.88
N HIS A 507 -52.57 -4.53 -25.08
CA HIS A 507 -53.23 -4.51 -26.38
C HIS A 507 -53.44 -3.10 -26.94
N LYS A 508 -53.75 -2.10 -26.10
CA LYS A 508 -53.83 -0.69 -26.54
C LYS A 508 -52.46 -0.16 -26.99
N THR A 509 -51.39 -0.55 -26.29
CA THR A 509 -50.01 -0.19 -26.68
C THR A 509 -49.64 -0.86 -28.00
N PHE A 510 -49.92 -2.16 -28.13
CA PHE A 510 -49.60 -2.94 -29.33
C PHE A 510 -50.41 -2.51 -30.57
N ALA A 511 -51.69 -2.19 -30.42
CA ALA A 511 -52.53 -1.69 -31.52
C ALA A 511 -52.15 -0.26 -31.96
N LYS A 512 -51.55 0.53 -31.07
CA LYS A 512 -50.99 1.85 -31.40
C LYS A 512 -49.69 1.73 -32.19
N GLU A 513 -48.88 0.71 -31.91
CA GLU A 513 -47.66 0.40 -32.66
C GLU A 513 -47.94 -0.27 -34.01
N ALA A 514 -48.99 -1.09 -34.13
CA ALA A 514 -49.35 -1.75 -35.39
C ALA A 514 -50.04 -0.83 -36.41
N ASN A 515 -50.55 0.33 -35.99
CA ASN A 515 -51.14 1.36 -36.84
C ASN A 515 -50.19 2.54 -37.13
N ALA A 516 -48.96 2.48 -36.61
CA ALA A 516 -47.85 3.38 -36.94
C ALA A 516 -46.93 2.68 -37.95
#